data_AF-A0A4R5M1S8-F1
#
_entry.id   AF-A0A4R5M1S8-F1
#
_cell.length_a   1.000
_cell.length_b   1.000
_cell.length_c   1.000
_cell.angle_alpha   90.00
_cell.angle_beta   90.00
_cell.angle_gamma   90.00
#
_symmetry.space_group_name_H-M   'P 1'
#
loop_
_entity.id
_entity.type
_entity.pdbx_description
1 polymer ?
#
loop_
_entity_poly.entity_id
_entity_poly.type
_entity_poly.pdbx_seq_one_letter_code
_entity_poly.pdbx_strand_id
1 'polypeptide(L)'
;MDERKRESIVAYLRRRMAEFEIEPEDIAASIAADQEQLRAARYRDAIGNTWDGKGDAPQWVIQATSAGQSLEHFAIGGTTAQEPVKRNSVDWRNDPFAGTKLATIKPERLGAG
;
A
#
# COMPACT_ATOMS: atom_id res chain seq x y z
N MET A 1 -10.95 0.41 -23.86
CA MET A 1 -11.12 -1.01 -23.52
C MET A 1 -12.54 -1.37 -23.87
N ASP A 2 -12.72 -2.03 -25.02
CA ASP A 2 -13.99 -2.29 -25.66
C ASP A 2 -14.86 -3.24 -24.82
N GLU A 3 -16.12 -2.88 -24.64
CA GLU A 3 -17.11 -3.69 -23.89
C GLU A 3 -17.18 -5.12 -24.43
N ARG A 4 -17.11 -5.26 -25.76
CA ARG A 4 -17.06 -6.54 -26.49
C ARG A 4 -15.89 -7.42 -26.06
N LYS A 5 -14.74 -6.83 -25.74
CA LYS A 5 -13.54 -7.57 -25.27
C LYS A 5 -13.74 -8.06 -23.85
N ARG A 6 -14.36 -7.25 -22.99
CA ARG A 6 -14.71 -7.67 -21.61
C ARG A 6 -15.70 -8.82 -21.62
N GLU A 7 -16.76 -8.72 -22.42
CA GLU A 7 -17.76 -9.79 -22.58
C GLU A 7 -17.11 -11.09 -23.06
N SER A 8 -16.21 -11.01 -24.04
CA SER A 8 -15.46 -12.17 -24.55
C SER A 8 -14.59 -12.81 -23.47
N ILE A 9 -13.93 -12.02 -22.63
CA ILE A 9 -13.12 -12.52 -21.50
C ILE A 9 -14.00 -13.19 -20.45
N VAL A 10 -15.15 -12.59 -20.11
CA VAL A 10 -16.10 -13.16 -19.15
C VAL A 10 -16.66 -14.49 -19.65
N ALA A 11 -17.02 -14.57 -20.93
CA ALA A 11 -17.50 -15.81 -21.54
C ALA A 11 -16.41 -16.91 -21.50
N TYR A 12 -15.17 -16.55 -21.80
CA TYR A 12 -14.03 -17.47 -21.70
C TYR A 12 -13.83 -17.99 -20.27
N LEU A 13 -13.84 -17.10 -19.27
CA LEU A 13 -13.67 -17.48 -17.87
C LEU A 13 -14.81 -18.40 -17.39
N ARG A 14 -16.06 -18.11 -17.76
CA ARG A 14 -17.21 -18.98 -17.42
C ARG A 14 -17.08 -20.38 -18.01
N ARG A 15 -16.64 -20.50 -19.25
CA ARG A 15 -16.36 -21.81 -19.87
C ARG A 15 -15.26 -22.56 -19.14
N ARG A 16 -14.20 -21.85 -18.72
CA ARG A 16 -13.08 -22.44 -17.99
C ARG A 16 -13.48 -22.90 -16.59
N MET A 17 -14.33 -22.13 -15.89
CA MET A 17 -14.93 -22.52 -14.61
C MET A 17 -15.72 -23.82 -14.74
N ALA A 18 -16.55 -23.96 -15.77
CA ALA A 18 -17.29 -25.19 -16.05
C ALA A 18 -16.39 -26.40 -16.37
N GLU A 19 -15.25 -26.19 -17.06
CA GLU A 19 -14.28 -27.26 -17.34
C GLU A 19 -13.64 -27.84 -16.07
N PHE A 20 -13.43 -26.98 -15.07
CA PHE A 20 -12.81 -27.37 -13.79
C PHE A 20 -13.82 -27.63 -12.68
N GLU A 21 -15.12 -27.67 -12.99
CA GLU A 21 -16.18 -27.87 -12.00
C GLU A 21 -16.12 -26.84 -10.86
N ILE A 22 -15.68 -25.61 -11.16
CA ILE A 22 -15.63 -24.50 -10.22
C ILE A 22 -16.92 -23.69 -10.38
N GLU A 23 -17.73 -23.61 -9.34
CA GLU A 23 -18.93 -22.78 -9.37
C GLU A 23 -18.57 -21.32 -9.09
N PRO A 24 -19.31 -20.34 -9.65
CA PRO A 24 -19.08 -18.94 -9.32
C PRO A 24 -19.30 -18.66 -7.83
N GLU A 25 -20.13 -19.45 -7.15
CA GLU A 25 -20.26 -19.46 -5.69
C GLU A 25 -18.96 -19.82 -4.96
N ASP A 26 -18.18 -20.81 -5.43
CA ASP A 26 -16.89 -21.17 -4.81
C ASP A 26 -15.89 -20.00 -4.88
N ILE A 27 -15.86 -19.32 -6.03
CA ILE A 27 -15.04 -18.13 -6.21
C ILE A 27 -15.51 -17.01 -5.28
N ALA A 28 -16.83 -16.78 -5.19
CA ALA A 28 -17.39 -15.78 -4.30
C ALA A 28 -17.08 -16.09 -2.83
N ALA A 29 -17.19 -17.35 -2.41
CA ALA A 29 -16.87 -17.81 -1.07
C ALA A 29 -15.38 -17.64 -0.75
N SER A 30 -14.49 -18.00 -1.68
CA SER A 30 -13.04 -17.81 -1.51
C SER A 30 -12.68 -16.33 -1.39
N ILE A 31 -13.30 -15.45 -2.19
CA ILE A 31 -13.08 -14.01 -2.09
C ILE A 31 -13.61 -13.48 -0.76
N ALA A 32 -14.82 -13.89 -0.34
CA ALA A 32 -15.39 -13.48 0.93
C ALA A 32 -14.50 -13.89 2.12
N ALA A 33 -13.99 -15.12 2.12
CA ALA A 33 -13.07 -15.60 3.14
C ALA A 33 -11.76 -14.79 3.19
N ASP A 34 -11.15 -14.49 2.03
CA ASP A 34 -9.97 -13.63 1.96
C ASP A 34 -10.26 -12.22 2.48
N GLN A 35 -11.41 -11.64 2.12
CA GLN A 35 -11.84 -10.36 2.65
C GLN A 35 -12.03 -10.40 4.17
N GLU A 36 -12.61 -11.45 4.73
CA GLU A 36 -12.74 -11.61 6.19
C GLU A 36 -11.36 -11.70 6.87
N GLN A 37 -10.41 -12.43 6.29
CA GLN A 37 -9.03 -12.47 6.79
C GLN A 37 -8.37 -11.09 6.73
N LEU A 38 -8.59 -10.32 5.67
CA LEU A 38 -8.11 -8.96 5.54
C LEU A 38 -8.80 -7.98 6.50
N ARG A 39 -10.07 -8.21 6.85
CA ARG A 39 -10.80 -7.43 7.87
C ARG A 39 -10.30 -7.74 9.28
N ALA A 40 -9.92 -9.00 9.52
CA ALA A 40 -9.29 -9.42 10.77
C ALA A 40 -7.85 -8.88 10.88
N ALA A 41 -7.13 -8.81 9.78
CA ALA A 41 -5.83 -8.16 9.72
C ALA A 41 -5.94 -6.65 9.99
N ARG A 42 -5.18 -6.17 10.96
CA ARG A 42 -5.18 -4.78 11.41
C ARG A 42 -4.18 -3.96 10.61
N TYR A 43 -3.05 -4.57 10.25
CA TYR A 43 -1.90 -3.95 9.60
C TYR A 43 -1.42 -4.75 8.38
N ARG A 44 -0.87 -4.08 7.37
CA ARG A 44 -0.32 -4.64 6.12
C ARG A 44 0.90 -3.85 5.65
N ASP A 45 1.95 -4.59 5.30
CA ASP A 45 3.19 -4.05 4.73
C ASP A 45 3.10 -3.83 3.21
N ALA A 46 4.03 -3.05 2.65
CA ALA A 46 4.13 -2.75 1.22
C ALA A 46 4.27 -3.99 0.33
N ILE A 47 4.87 -5.07 0.85
CA ILE A 47 5.07 -6.33 0.11
C ILE A 47 3.86 -7.27 0.28
N GLY A 48 2.85 -6.88 1.08
CA GLY A 48 1.60 -7.62 1.24
C GLY A 48 1.50 -8.51 2.48
N ASN A 49 2.50 -8.50 3.36
CA ASN A 49 2.41 -9.19 4.65
C ASN A 49 1.33 -8.54 5.51
N THR A 50 0.51 -9.33 6.20
CA THR A 50 -0.56 -8.84 7.09
C THR A 50 -0.30 -9.25 8.53
N TRP A 51 -0.80 -8.45 9.48
CA TRP A 51 -0.77 -8.76 10.91
C TRP A 51 -2.04 -8.24 11.58
N ASP A 52 -2.70 -9.08 12.37
CA ASP A 52 -3.92 -8.72 13.10
C ASP A 52 -3.66 -7.93 14.39
N GLY A 53 -2.39 -7.76 14.76
CA GLY A 53 -1.99 -7.03 15.97
C GLY A 53 -2.01 -7.88 17.25
N LYS A 54 -2.29 -9.18 17.14
CA LYS A 54 -2.20 -10.13 18.26
C LYS A 54 -1.02 -11.08 18.06
N GLY A 55 -0.51 -11.59 19.18
CA GLY A 55 0.61 -12.53 19.19
C GLY A 55 1.95 -11.86 18.93
N ASP A 56 2.90 -12.66 18.44
CA ASP A 56 4.27 -12.22 18.17
C ASP A 56 4.32 -11.26 16.98
N ALA A 57 5.06 -10.16 17.14
CA ALA A 57 5.16 -9.14 16.10
C ALA A 57 6.08 -9.65 14.97
N PRO A 58 5.60 -9.71 13.72
CA PRO A 58 6.43 -10.17 12.61
C PRO A 58 7.60 -9.22 12.35
N GLN A 59 8.67 -9.72 11.72
CA GLN A 59 9.92 -8.98 11.51
C GLN A 59 9.69 -7.59 10.87
N TRP A 60 8.77 -7.45 9.92
CA TRP A 60 8.48 -6.19 9.26
C TRP A 60 7.89 -5.14 10.22
N VAL A 61 7.08 -5.56 11.20
CA VAL A 61 6.53 -4.68 12.25
C VAL A 61 7.64 -4.20 13.19
N ILE A 62 8.52 -5.12 13.58
CA ILE A 62 9.68 -4.81 14.43
C ILE A 62 10.58 -3.80 13.72
N GLN A 63 10.93 -4.07 12.46
CA GLN A 63 11.78 -3.19 11.64
C GLN A 63 11.15 -1.80 11.47
N ALA A 64 9.85 -1.73 11.14
CA ALA A 64 9.14 -0.46 11.01
C ALA A 64 9.14 0.34 12.33
N THR A 65 8.88 -0.34 13.46
CA THR A 65 8.87 0.30 14.79
C THR A 65 10.28 0.76 15.19
N SER A 66 11.31 -0.06 14.94
CA SER A 66 12.71 0.30 15.17
C SER A 66 13.19 1.46 14.28
N ALA A 67 12.64 1.60 13.09
CA ALA A 67 12.87 2.73 12.20
C ALA A 67 12.09 4.01 12.61
N GLY A 68 11.30 3.95 13.69
CA GLY A 68 10.48 5.07 14.16
C GLY A 68 9.21 5.30 13.34
N GLN A 69 8.80 4.35 12.50
CA GLN A 69 7.55 4.43 11.77
C GLN A 69 6.38 3.99 12.65
N SER A 70 5.29 4.75 12.62
CA SER A 70 4.06 4.38 13.31
C SER A 70 3.36 3.22 12.59
N LEU A 71 2.95 2.22 13.37
CA LEU A 71 2.23 1.04 12.85
C LEU A 71 0.90 1.41 12.16
N GLU A 72 0.33 2.55 12.53
CA GLU A 72 -0.86 3.14 11.90
C GLU A 72 -0.69 3.40 10.40
N HIS A 73 0.55 3.65 9.94
CA HIS A 73 0.86 3.80 8.51
C HIS A 73 0.58 2.52 7.72
N PHE A 74 0.60 1.38 8.39
CA PHE A 74 0.34 0.07 7.81
C PHE A 74 -1.11 -0.38 8.00
N ALA A 75 -2.01 0.42 8.58
CA ALA A 75 -3.37 -0.03 8.89
C ALA A 75 -4.25 -0.25 7.64
N ILE A 76 -4.90 -1.42 7.52
CA ILE A 76 -5.69 -1.84 6.33
C ILE A 76 -7.03 -1.07 6.21
N GLY A 77 -7.54 -0.52 7.31
CA GLY A 77 -8.87 0.11 7.40
C GLY A 77 -8.91 1.62 7.20
N GLY A 78 -7.82 2.25 6.76
CA GLY A 78 -7.78 3.70 6.59
C GLY A 78 -7.84 4.42 7.95
N THR A 79 -6.67 4.63 8.52
CA THR A 79 -6.37 6.00 8.91
C THR A 79 -5.27 6.48 7.97
N THR A 80 -5.70 7.06 6.85
CA THR A 80 -5.12 8.34 6.44
C THR A 80 -5.35 9.37 7.56
N ALA A 81 -4.75 9.14 8.73
CA ALA A 81 -4.40 10.15 9.70
C ALA A 81 -2.88 10.19 9.79
N GLN A 82 -2.22 10.12 8.63
CA GLN A 82 -1.40 11.28 8.33
C GLN A 82 -2.34 12.31 7.71
N GLU A 83 -2.92 13.16 8.57
CA GLU A 83 -2.77 14.59 8.28
C GLU A 83 -1.36 14.74 7.75
N PRO A 84 -1.12 15.36 6.57
CA PRO A 84 0.23 15.77 6.25
C PRO A 84 0.65 16.49 7.52
N VAL A 85 1.68 15.97 8.22
CA VAL A 85 2.40 16.70 9.25
C VAL A 85 2.34 18.11 8.73
N LYS A 86 1.57 19.00 9.37
CA LYS A 86 1.62 20.43 9.08
C LYS A 86 3.10 20.61 9.02
N ARG A 87 3.67 20.75 7.82
CA ARG A 87 5.10 20.88 7.61
C ARG A 87 5.30 22.17 8.34
N ASN A 88 5.65 22.01 9.63
CA ASN A 88 5.42 22.99 10.67
C ASN A 88 5.96 24.24 10.05
N SER A 89 5.06 25.14 9.63
CA SER A 89 5.31 26.14 8.59
C SER A 89 6.74 26.57 8.76
N VAL A 90 7.66 25.98 7.99
CA VAL A 90 9.07 26.15 8.34
C VAL A 90 9.24 27.62 8.08
N ASP A 91 9.51 28.38 9.14
CA ASP A 91 9.53 29.82 9.05
C ASP A 91 10.87 30.14 8.39
N TRP A 92 10.91 30.03 7.05
CA TRP A 92 12.12 30.24 6.23
C TRP A 92 12.66 31.66 6.40
N ARG A 93 11.87 32.56 7.01
CA ARG A 93 12.28 33.90 7.44
C ARG A 93 13.27 33.90 8.60
N ASN A 94 13.41 32.80 9.33
CA ASN A 94 14.35 32.63 10.45
C ASN A 94 15.35 31.49 10.22
N ASP A 95 15.48 31.02 8.98
CA ASP A 95 16.47 30.01 8.61
C ASP A 95 17.87 30.66 8.47
N PRO A 96 18.90 30.20 9.20
CA PRO A 96 20.23 30.81 9.17
C PRO A 96 20.98 30.62 7.84
N PHE A 97 20.43 29.84 6.91
CA PHE A 97 20.97 29.58 5.58
C PHE A 97 20.13 30.20 4.45
N ALA A 98 19.01 30.87 4.75
CA ALA A 98 18.19 31.57 3.78
C ALA A 98 19.01 32.65 3.07
N GLY A 99 19.24 32.49 1.76
CA GLY A 99 20.09 33.36 0.94
C GLY A 99 21.48 32.80 0.61
N THR A 100 21.84 31.62 1.12
CA THR A 100 23.10 30.94 0.78
C THR A 100 22.93 29.97 -0.38
N LYS A 101 24.01 29.70 -1.12
CA LYS A 101 24.01 28.85 -2.34
C LYS A 101 23.67 27.37 -2.10
N LEU A 102 23.44 26.97 -0.85
CA LEU A 102 23.10 25.61 -0.43
C LEU A 102 21.58 25.32 -0.48
N ALA A 103 20.74 26.33 -0.72
CA ALA A 103 19.27 26.19 -0.70
C ALA A 103 18.67 25.45 -1.91
N THR A 104 19.44 25.18 -2.96
CA THR A 104 18.96 24.49 -4.17
C THR A 104 19.76 23.22 -4.39
N ILE A 105 19.19 22.07 -4.04
CA ILE A 105 19.70 20.77 -4.48
C ILE A 105 19.39 20.64 -5.97
N LYS A 106 20.41 20.89 -6.80
CA LYS A 106 20.38 20.74 -8.25
C LYS A 106 20.74 19.28 -8.57
N PRO A 107 19.86 18.44 -9.17
CA PRO A 107 20.26 17.11 -9.61
C PRO A 107 20.99 17.23 -10.95
N GLU A 108 22.30 17.44 -10.94
CA GLU A 108 23.10 17.36 -12.16
C GLU A 108 23.51 15.92 -12.45
N ARG A 109 22.94 15.44 -13.56
CA ARG A 109 23.08 14.10 -14.13
C ARG A 109 24.51 13.88 -14.61
N LEU A 110 25.12 12.80 -14.14
CA LEU A 110 26.32 12.18 -14.70
C LEU A 110 26.14 11.87 -16.20
N GLY A 111 27.17 12.14 -17.01
CA GLY A 111 27.25 11.72 -18.40
C GLY A 111 28.61 12.08 -19.02
N ALA A 112 29.52 11.12 -19.00
CA ALA A 112 30.84 11.15 -19.65
C ALA A 112 30.73 11.11 -21.18
N GLY A 113 31.73 11.66 -21.86
CA GLY A 113 31.94 11.54 -23.32
C GLY A 113 32.58 12.78 -23.90
#